data_AF-A0A4U6UJP3-F1
#
_entry.id   AF-A0A4U6UJP3-F1
#
_cell.length_a   1.000
_cell.length_b   1.000
_cell.length_c   1.000
_cell.angle_alpha   90.00
_cell.angle_beta   90.00
_cell.angle_gamma   90.00
#
_symmetry.space_group_name_H-M   'P 1'
#
loop_
_entity.id
_entity.type
_entity.pdbx_description
1 polymer ?
#
loop_
_entity_poly.entity_id
_entity_poly.type
_entity_poly.pdbx_seq_one_letter_code
_entity_poly.pdbx_strand_id
1 'polypeptide(L)'
;MATACPAGRAGGAAEARGAAGDAAGRGGSRRRSVYLMECVPVWGCATTRGRRAGMEDACAAVPRFADVPVRMLAGARELDALGIGVDAAAALQLPMHLFGVYDGHGGSEMANYCGDRIHVVLREVLSRAATGLEELGELDITEHWDKVFGDCFQKVDDEVSGEASRFCGGVSEVRRKPVAVANVGSTAVVAVVCSSHVIIANCGDSRVVLCRGKEPMVLSMDHKMSARGLRPQEGRSSTGMVIESLVYLLCHGQSGTDM
;
A
#
# COMPACT_ATOMS: atom_id res chain seq x y z
N MET A 1 1.10 -31.29 1.85
CA MET A 1 -0.26 -31.32 1.27
C MET A 1 -0.60 -29.89 0.90
N ALA A 2 -0.61 -29.59 -0.41
CA ALA A 2 -0.91 -28.24 -0.91
C ALA A 2 -2.43 -28.08 -1.05
N THR A 3 -3.02 -27.19 -0.27
CA THR A 3 -4.43 -26.79 -0.41
C THR A 3 -4.49 -25.60 -1.35
N ALA A 4 -4.98 -25.85 -2.57
CA ALA A 4 -5.36 -24.82 -3.54
C ALA A 4 -6.79 -24.34 -3.22
N CYS A 5 -6.99 -23.03 -3.13
CA CYS A 5 -8.32 -22.42 -3.05
C CYS A 5 -8.84 -22.09 -4.47
N PRO A 6 -10.16 -22.22 -4.74
CA PRO A 6 -10.70 -22.27 -6.10
C PRO A 6 -10.99 -20.87 -6.69
N ALA A 7 -10.79 -20.76 -8.00
CA ALA A 7 -11.18 -19.60 -8.81
C ALA A 7 -12.71 -19.56 -9.03
N GLY A 8 -13.34 -18.44 -8.64
CA GLY A 8 -14.76 -18.18 -8.88
C GLY A 8 -15.03 -17.68 -10.31
N ARG A 9 -16.03 -18.30 -10.96
CA ARG A 9 -16.51 -18.04 -12.32
C ARG A 9 -16.99 -16.61 -12.54
N ALA A 10 -16.63 -16.06 -13.70
CA ALA A 10 -17.24 -14.88 -14.30
C ALA A 10 -18.64 -15.22 -14.86
N GLY A 11 -19.65 -14.45 -14.45
CA GLY A 11 -21.00 -14.42 -15.05
C GLY A 11 -21.15 -13.18 -15.92
N GLY A 12 -21.70 -13.36 -17.12
CA GLY A 12 -21.91 -12.29 -18.11
C GLY A 12 -23.27 -11.58 -18.03
N ALA A 13 -23.51 -10.77 -19.08
CA ALA A 13 -24.65 -9.88 -19.40
C ALA A 13 -24.37 -8.40 -19.04
N ALA A 14 -24.64 -7.39 -19.88
CA ALA A 14 -25.30 -7.31 -21.18
C ALA A 14 -24.78 -6.10 -21.98
N GLU A 15 -24.78 -6.25 -23.30
CA GLU A 15 -24.41 -5.25 -24.30
C GLU A 15 -25.56 -4.23 -24.48
N ALA A 16 -25.31 -2.94 -24.26
CA ALA A 16 -26.22 -1.86 -24.64
C ALA A 16 -25.64 -1.13 -25.85
N ARG A 17 -26.24 -1.34 -27.03
CA ARG A 17 -25.93 -0.63 -28.27
C ARG A 17 -26.50 0.78 -28.22
N GLY A 18 -25.64 1.78 -28.35
CA GLY A 18 -26.01 3.17 -28.65
C GLY A 18 -25.15 3.67 -29.80
N ALA A 19 -25.77 3.86 -30.96
CA ALA A 19 -25.14 4.41 -32.16
C ALA A 19 -25.00 5.94 -32.04
N ALA A 20 -23.81 6.48 -32.32
CA ALA A 20 -23.63 7.89 -32.66
C ALA A 20 -22.31 8.11 -33.44
N GLY A 21 -22.48 8.35 -34.75
CA GLY A 21 -21.77 9.35 -35.55
C GLY A 21 -20.25 9.29 -35.68
N ASP A 22 -19.78 8.82 -36.84
CA ASP A 22 -18.45 9.14 -37.37
C ASP A 22 -18.29 10.66 -37.59
N ALA A 23 -17.31 11.25 -36.91
CA ALA A 23 -16.73 12.53 -37.29
C ALA A 23 -15.20 12.39 -37.29
N ALA A 24 -14.65 12.32 -38.49
CA ALA A 24 -13.22 12.31 -38.76
C ALA A 24 -12.53 13.56 -38.17
N GLY A 25 -11.56 13.34 -37.29
CA GLY A 25 -10.76 14.40 -36.67
C GLY A 25 -9.35 13.91 -36.32
N ARG A 26 -8.39 14.30 -37.17
CA ARG A 26 -6.93 14.39 -37.00
C ARG A 26 -6.28 13.57 -35.88
N GLY A 27 -5.41 12.63 -36.29
CA GLY A 27 -4.54 11.85 -35.41
C GLY A 27 -3.60 12.70 -34.57
N GLY A 28 -4.04 13.03 -33.35
CA GLY A 28 -3.15 13.23 -32.22
C GLY A 28 -2.96 11.88 -31.53
N SER A 29 -1.72 11.50 -31.23
CA SER A 29 -1.45 10.37 -30.34
C SER A 29 -2.17 10.65 -29.02
N ARG A 30 -3.32 9.98 -28.79
CA ARG A 30 -4.11 10.12 -27.57
C ARG A 30 -3.28 9.51 -26.46
N ARG A 31 -2.48 10.33 -25.76
CA ARG A 31 -1.66 9.89 -24.62
C ARG A 31 -2.58 9.16 -23.66
N ARG A 32 -2.40 7.85 -23.51
CA ARG A 32 -3.14 7.05 -22.53
C ARG A 32 -2.66 7.49 -21.16
N SER A 33 -3.57 8.02 -20.35
CA SER A 33 -3.27 8.39 -18.96
C SER A 33 -2.99 7.11 -18.17
N VAL A 34 -1.88 7.09 -17.42
CA VAL A 34 -1.55 5.97 -16.50
C VAL A 34 -2.63 5.77 -15.43
N TYR A 35 -3.38 6.83 -15.11
CA TYR A 35 -4.52 6.79 -14.20
C TYR A 35 -5.78 6.12 -14.77
N LEU A 36 -5.80 5.79 -16.07
CA LEU A 36 -6.90 5.10 -16.75
C LEU A 36 -6.50 3.69 -17.23
N MET A 37 -5.30 3.25 -16.89
CA MET A 37 -4.80 1.92 -17.23
C MET A 37 -5.26 0.91 -16.19
N GLU A 38 -5.70 -0.26 -16.64
CA GLU A 38 -5.98 -1.37 -15.74
C GLU A 38 -4.68 -1.90 -15.12
N CYS A 39 -4.63 -1.99 -13.79
CA CYS A 39 -3.56 -2.66 -13.06
C CYS A 39 -4.05 -4.05 -12.64
N VAL A 40 -3.54 -5.09 -13.29
CA VAL A 40 -3.75 -6.48 -12.85
C VAL A 40 -2.46 -6.95 -12.17
N PRO A 41 -2.48 -7.28 -10.87
CA PRO A 41 -1.26 -7.60 -10.16
C PRO A 41 -0.76 -8.99 -10.57
N VAL A 42 0.49 -9.05 -11.02
CA VAL A 42 1.21 -10.30 -11.28
C VAL A 42 2.23 -10.47 -10.16
N TRP A 43 2.06 -11.52 -9.35
CA TRP A 43 2.86 -11.71 -8.14
C TRP A 43 3.05 -13.20 -7.81
N GLY A 44 4.01 -13.47 -6.93
CA GLY A 44 4.19 -14.76 -6.27
C GLY A 44 4.76 -14.54 -4.85
N CYS A 45 4.40 -15.39 -3.90
CA CYS A 45 4.99 -15.43 -2.55
C CYS A 45 5.61 -16.81 -2.34
N ALA A 46 6.79 -16.86 -1.73
CA ALA A 46 7.42 -18.07 -1.25
C ALA A 46 7.94 -17.82 0.16
N THR A 47 7.45 -18.60 1.12
CA THR A 47 7.85 -18.52 2.53
C THR A 47 8.30 -19.90 2.99
N THR A 48 9.32 -19.95 3.84
CA THR A 48 9.83 -21.20 4.40
C THR A 48 10.46 -20.96 5.75
N ARG A 49 10.24 -21.87 6.70
CA ARG A 49 10.95 -21.90 7.99
C ARG A 49 12.47 -22.02 7.80
N GLY A 50 12.89 -22.57 6.66
CA GLY A 50 14.28 -22.91 6.40
C GLY A 50 14.84 -23.81 7.51
N ARG A 51 15.94 -23.38 8.14
CA ARG A 51 16.64 -24.12 9.20
C ARG A 51 16.21 -23.75 10.62
N ARG A 52 15.27 -22.81 10.81
CA ARG A 52 14.83 -22.32 12.14
C ARG A 52 13.96 -23.34 12.88
N ALA A 53 13.78 -23.25 14.19
CA ALA A 53 12.92 -24.20 14.91
C ALA A 53 11.41 -23.96 14.67
N GLY A 54 10.99 -22.70 14.54
CA GLY A 54 9.62 -22.27 14.25
C GLY A 54 9.56 -21.34 13.04
N MET A 55 8.37 -21.21 12.45
CA MET A 55 8.08 -20.23 11.40
C MET A 55 7.49 -18.99 12.06
N GLU A 56 8.25 -17.91 12.09
CA GLU A 56 7.82 -16.62 12.68
C GLU A 56 7.50 -15.57 11.61
N ASP A 57 7.90 -15.80 10.35
CA ASP A 57 7.57 -14.91 9.24
C ASP A 57 6.12 -15.10 8.75
N ALA A 58 5.51 -14.01 8.26
CA ALA A 58 4.25 -14.01 7.54
C ALA A 58 4.34 -13.15 6.26
N CYS A 59 3.51 -13.45 5.26
CA CYS A 59 3.32 -12.60 4.07
C CYS A 59 1.84 -12.35 3.82
N ALA A 60 1.51 -11.21 3.22
CA ALA A 60 0.17 -10.89 2.74
C ALA A 60 0.22 -10.42 1.28
N ALA A 61 -0.75 -10.85 0.48
CA ALA A 61 -0.97 -10.38 -0.88
C ALA A 61 -2.47 -10.20 -1.10
N VAL A 62 -2.91 -8.94 -1.20
CA VAL A 62 -4.33 -8.58 -1.25
C VAL A 62 -4.56 -7.72 -2.51
N PRO A 63 -4.86 -8.34 -3.65
CA PRO A 63 -5.29 -7.63 -4.86
C PRO A 63 -6.56 -6.81 -4.61
N ARG A 64 -6.62 -5.56 -5.10
CA ARG A 64 -7.82 -4.70 -5.02
C ARG A 64 -8.30 -4.56 -3.58
N PHE A 65 -7.36 -4.30 -2.68
CA PHE A 65 -7.65 -4.15 -1.24
C PHE A 65 -8.28 -2.79 -0.92
N ALA A 66 -8.14 -1.80 -1.78
CA ALA A 66 -8.75 -0.48 -1.63
C ALA A 66 -8.82 0.19 -3.00
N ASP A 67 -9.72 1.15 -3.10
CA ASP A 67 -9.75 2.11 -4.20
C ASP A 67 -9.41 3.48 -3.61
N VAL A 68 -8.55 4.25 -4.27
CA VAL A 68 -8.14 5.58 -3.81
C VAL A 68 -8.39 6.64 -4.88
N PRO A 69 -8.86 7.85 -4.50
CA PRO A 69 -8.98 8.94 -5.46
C PRO A 69 -7.61 9.34 -5.98
N VAL A 70 -7.53 9.66 -7.28
CA VAL A 70 -6.29 10.12 -7.92
C VAL A 70 -5.71 11.37 -7.24
N ARG A 71 -6.55 12.17 -6.57
CA ARG A 71 -6.11 13.31 -5.76
C ARG A 71 -5.17 12.95 -4.61
N MET A 72 -5.15 11.70 -4.15
CA MET A 72 -4.15 11.21 -3.18
C MET A 72 -2.80 10.87 -3.83
N LEU A 73 -2.69 10.91 -5.16
CA LEU A 73 -1.51 10.47 -5.90
C LEU A 73 -0.88 11.58 -6.75
N ALA A 74 -1.63 12.64 -7.06
CA ALA A 74 -1.17 13.74 -7.90
C ALA A 74 -1.69 15.09 -7.37
N GLY A 75 -0.82 16.09 -7.39
CA GLY A 75 -1.14 17.44 -6.94
C GLY A 75 -2.01 18.17 -7.96
N ALA A 76 -2.71 19.22 -7.53
CA ALA A 76 -3.62 19.98 -8.39
C ALA A 76 -2.97 20.43 -9.72
N ARG A 77 -1.73 20.92 -9.66
CA ARG A 77 -0.99 21.37 -10.86
C ARG A 77 -0.68 20.24 -11.85
N GLU A 78 -0.37 19.04 -11.35
CA GLU A 78 -0.10 17.87 -12.20
C GLU A 78 -1.40 17.40 -12.87
N LEU A 79 -2.49 17.40 -12.12
CA LEU A 79 -3.82 17.07 -12.62
C LEU A 79 -4.29 18.06 -13.69
N ASP A 80 -4.12 19.36 -13.45
CA ASP A 80 -4.42 20.41 -14.42
C ASP A 80 -3.60 20.25 -15.71
N ALA A 81 -2.30 19.93 -15.58
CA ALA A 81 -1.43 19.66 -16.73
C ALA A 81 -1.86 18.41 -17.53
N LEU A 82 -2.53 17.46 -16.89
CA LEU A 82 -3.12 16.27 -17.50
C LEU A 82 -4.55 16.52 -18.02
N GLY A 83 -5.10 17.71 -17.83
CA GLY A 83 -6.48 18.06 -18.17
C GLY A 83 -7.52 17.35 -17.31
N ILE A 84 -7.12 16.89 -16.11
CA ILE A 84 -8.00 16.26 -15.13
C ILE A 84 -8.36 17.34 -14.10
N GLY A 85 -9.60 17.82 -14.14
CA GLY A 85 -10.08 18.76 -13.13
C GLY A 85 -10.09 18.13 -11.72
N VAL A 86 -9.99 18.96 -10.68
CA VAL A 86 -9.94 18.51 -9.28
C VAL A 86 -11.13 17.62 -8.90
N ASP A 87 -12.34 17.97 -9.32
CA ASP A 87 -13.56 17.18 -9.07
C ASP A 87 -13.48 15.81 -9.77
N ALA A 88 -12.94 15.78 -11.00
CA ALA A 88 -12.74 14.53 -11.74
C ALA A 88 -11.64 13.66 -11.09
N ALA A 89 -10.61 14.26 -10.49
CA ALA A 89 -9.56 13.55 -9.77
C ALA A 89 -10.03 12.99 -8.42
N ALA A 90 -11.00 13.64 -7.77
CA ALA A 90 -11.67 13.12 -6.58
C ALA A 90 -12.63 11.97 -6.93
N ALA A 91 -13.32 12.06 -8.07
CA ALA A 91 -14.24 11.02 -8.54
C ALA A 91 -13.51 9.81 -9.17
N LEU A 92 -12.34 10.01 -9.77
CA LEU A 92 -11.57 8.94 -10.42
C LEU A 92 -10.86 8.10 -9.36
N GLN A 93 -11.32 6.86 -9.22
CA GLN A 93 -10.82 5.89 -8.26
C GLN A 93 -9.82 4.94 -8.93
N LEU A 94 -8.66 4.76 -8.30
CA LEU A 94 -7.64 3.81 -8.71
C LEU A 94 -7.63 2.58 -7.81
N PRO A 95 -7.78 1.37 -8.38
CA PRO A 95 -7.62 0.13 -7.63
C PRO A 95 -6.18 -0.04 -7.14
N MET A 96 -6.04 -0.36 -5.86
CA MET A 96 -4.77 -0.57 -5.19
C MET A 96 -4.60 -2.05 -4.80
N HIS A 97 -3.37 -2.56 -4.90
CA HIS A 97 -2.98 -3.90 -4.47
C HIS A 97 -1.98 -3.78 -3.32
N LEU A 98 -2.13 -4.59 -2.27
CA LEU A 98 -1.23 -4.59 -1.12
C LEU A 98 -0.40 -5.86 -1.09
N PHE A 99 0.89 -5.70 -0.85
CA PHE A 99 1.83 -6.78 -0.57
C PHE A 99 2.57 -6.47 0.73
N GLY A 100 2.65 -7.43 1.63
CA GLY A 100 3.27 -7.25 2.94
C GLY A 100 4.18 -8.41 3.30
N VAL A 101 5.30 -8.10 3.96
CA VAL A 101 6.19 -9.08 4.60
C VAL A 101 6.39 -8.66 6.05
N TYR A 102 6.27 -9.63 6.95
CA TYR A 102 6.32 -9.43 8.39
C TYR A 102 7.27 -10.46 8.98
N ASP A 103 8.39 -10.01 9.53
CA ASP A 103 9.40 -10.86 10.17
C ASP A 103 9.14 -10.84 11.68
N GLY A 104 8.63 -11.96 12.22
CA GLY A 104 8.29 -12.10 13.63
C GLY A 104 9.52 -12.37 14.50
N HIS A 105 9.50 -11.87 15.74
CA HIS A 105 10.51 -12.20 16.75
C HIS A 105 9.87 -12.41 18.12
N GLY A 106 10.34 -13.44 18.82
CA GLY A 106 9.82 -13.83 20.12
C GLY A 106 8.51 -14.61 20.04
N GLY A 107 8.01 -14.86 18.82
CA GLY A 107 6.73 -15.48 18.52
C GLY A 107 6.25 -15.15 17.11
N SER A 108 5.32 -15.95 16.59
CA SER A 108 4.70 -15.75 15.26
C SER A 108 3.41 -14.93 15.32
N GLU A 109 2.90 -14.69 16.53
CA GLU A 109 1.59 -14.11 16.79
C GLU A 109 1.49 -12.69 16.21
N MET A 110 2.53 -11.88 16.37
CA MET A 110 2.55 -10.51 15.86
C MET A 110 2.64 -10.48 14.33
N ALA A 111 3.51 -11.29 13.73
CA ALA A 111 3.64 -11.36 12.26
C ALA A 111 2.34 -11.85 11.60
N ASN A 112 1.70 -12.87 12.17
CA ASN A 112 0.40 -13.37 11.72
C ASN A 112 -0.69 -12.30 11.86
N TYR A 113 -0.73 -11.59 13.00
CA TYR A 113 -1.69 -10.50 13.20
C TYR A 113 -1.51 -9.38 12.17
N CYS A 114 -0.27 -8.98 11.91
CA CYS A 114 0.06 -8.02 10.85
C CYS A 114 -0.45 -8.46 9.48
N GLY A 115 -0.22 -9.73 9.11
CA GLY A 115 -0.70 -10.32 7.86
C GLY A 115 -2.22 -10.27 7.69
N ASP A 116 -2.95 -10.59 8.74
CA ASP A 116 -4.41 -10.62 8.73
C ASP A 116 -5.05 -9.22 8.87
N ARG A 117 -4.35 -8.27 9.50
CA ARG A 117 -4.98 -7.03 9.98
C ARG A 117 -4.55 -5.75 9.28
N ILE A 118 -3.28 -5.60 8.89
CA ILE A 118 -2.78 -4.33 8.35
C ILE A 118 -3.57 -3.88 7.12
N HIS A 119 -3.86 -4.79 6.20
CA HIS A 119 -4.60 -4.45 4.98
C HIS A 119 -6.05 -4.04 5.25
N VAL A 120 -6.67 -4.55 6.33
CA VAL A 120 -8.02 -4.17 6.76
C VAL A 120 -8.01 -2.78 7.37
N VAL A 121 -7.08 -2.54 8.31
CA VAL A 121 -6.93 -1.24 8.97
C VAL A 121 -6.54 -0.16 7.96
N LEU A 122 -5.63 -0.46 7.04
CA LEU A 122 -5.23 0.49 5.99
C LEU A 122 -6.41 0.87 5.10
N ARG A 123 -7.26 -0.08 4.70
CA ARG A 123 -8.49 0.22 3.95
C ARG A 123 -9.40 1.18 4.74
N GLU A 124 -9.56 0.97 6.03
CA GLU A 124 -10.36 1.86 6.89
C GLU A 124 -9.75 3.27 6.99
N VAL A 125 -8.43 3.38 7.14
CA VAL A 125 -7.73 4.67 7.22
C VAL A 125 -7.78 5.40 5.88
N LEU A 126 -7.55 4.71 4.76
CA LEU A 126 -7.67 5.26 3.40
C LEU A 126 -9.07 5.79 3.13
N SER A 127 -10.11 5.04 3.53
CA SER A 127 -11.49 5.47 3.35
C SER A 127 -11.80 6.77 4.08
N ARG A 128 -11.19 6.98 5.25
CA ARG A 128 -11.32 8.24 6.02
C ARG A 128 -10.49 9.36 5.40
N ALA A 129 -9.25 9.07 5.00
CA ALA A 129 -8.35 10.03 4.38
C ALA A 129 -8.88 10.54 3.02
N ALA A 130 -9.66 9.73 2.31
CA ALA A 130 -10.32 10.11 1.07
C ALA A 130 -11.51 11.08 1.27
N THR A 131 -12.09 11.15 2.47
CA THR A 131 -13.19 12.10 2.76
C THR A 131 -12.64 13.51 2.97
N GLY A 132 -13.36 14.51 2.44
CA GLY A 132 -12.98 15.92 2.62
C GLY A 132 -11.79 16.39 1.78
N LEU A 133 -11.29 15.56 0.85
CA LEU A 133 -10.22 15.98 -0.06
C LEU A 133 -10.61 17.21 -0.88
N GLU A 134 -11.88 17.35 -1.27
CA GLU A 134 -12.45 18.49 -2.01
C GLU A 134 -12.18 19.85 -1.35
N GLU A 135 -12.23 19.90 -0.01
CA GLU A 135 -12.04 21.12 0.79
C GLU A 135 -10.58 21.46 1.08
N LEU A 136 -9.68 20.47 0.91
CA LEU A 136 -8.24 20.67 1.07
C LEU A 136 -7.70 21.47 -0.13
N GLY A 137 -6.68 22.30 0.07
CA GLY A 137 -6.04 23.08 -0.99
C GLY A 137 -5.02 22.25 -1.78
N GLU A 138 -3.81 22.80 -1.95
CA GLU A 138 -2.65 21.99 -2.35
C GLU A 138 -2.38 20.96 -1.24
N LEU A 139 -2.39 19.68 -1.60
CA LEU A 139 -2.10 18.55 -0.72
C LEU A 139 -0.63 18.15 -0.90
N ASP A 140 0.14 18.08 0.18
CA ASP A 140 1.41 17.36 0.16
C ASP A 140 1.11 15.86 0.19
N ILE A 141 1.32 15.20 -0.95
CA ILE A 141 1.07 13.78 -1.12
C ILE A 141 1.94 12.95 -0.18
N THR A 142 3.20 13.34 0.03
CA THR A 142 4.14 12.59 0.84
C THR A 142 3.70 12.63 2.30
N GLU A 143 3.46 13.83 2.84
CA GLU A 143 2.99 14.01 4.21
C GLU A 143 1.64 13.31 4.44
N HIS A 144 0.75 13.35 3.44
CA HIS A 144 -0.54 12.67 3.52
C HIS A 144 -0.38 11.14 3.62
N TRP A 145 0.47 10.53 2.79
CA TRP A 145 0.73 9.08 2.85
C TRP A 145 1.50 8.68 4.11
N ASP A 146 2.44 9.52 4.57
CA ASP A 146 3.12 9.33 5.86
C ASP A 146 2.11 9.27 7.00
N LYS A 147 1.14 10.19 7.01
CA LYS A 147 0.05 10.20 8.00
C LYS A 147 -0.85 8.97 7.87
N VAL A 148 -1.23 8.57 6.66
CA VAL A 148 -2.07 7.38 6.43
C VAL A 148 -1.40 6.11 6.96
N PHE A 149 -0.12 5.90 6.67
CA PHE A 149 0.61 4.75 7.19
C PHE A 149 0.89 4.87 8.68
N GLY A 150 1.20 6.07 9.18
CA GLY A 150 1.29 6.41 10.60
C GLY A 150 0.07 5.96 11.39
N ASP A 151 -1.10 6.45 11.00
CA ASP A 151 -2.37 6.11 11.64
C ASP A 151 -2.69 4.62 11.53
N CYS A 152 -2.37 3.99 10.39
CA CYS A 152 -2.59 2.56 10.19
C CYS A 152 -1.74 1.70 11.14
N PHE A 153 -0.45 1.98 11.20
CA PHE A 153 0.51 1.20 11.98
C PHE A 153 0.29 1.42 13.48
N GLN A 154 0.07 2.67 13.90
CA GLN A 154 -0.27 2.98 15.29
C GLN A 154 -1.56 2.27 15.72
N LYS A 155 -2.60 2.27 14.87
CA LYS A 155 -3.85 1.58 15.21
C LYS A 155 -3.68 0.07 15.34
N VAL A 156 -2.83 -0.56 14.51
CA VAL A 156 -2.50 -1.99 14.66
C VAL A 156 -1.74 -2.25 15.96
N ASP A 157 -0.82 -1.36 16.34
CA ASP A 157 -0.08 -1.44 17.61
C ASP A 157 -1.00 -1.26 18.83
N ASP A 158 -1.90 -0.27 18.80
CA ASP A 158 -2.93 -0.03 19.83
C ASP A 158 -3.88 -1.22 19.95
N GLU A 159 -4.26 -1.80 18.81
CA GLU A 159 -5.03 -3.04 18.78
C GLU A 159 -4.22 -4.12 19.49
N VAL A 160 -2.96 -4.37 19.13
CA VAL A 160 -2.11 -5.45 19.66
C VAL A 160 -1.85 -5.34 21.16
N SER A 161 -1.58 -4.14 21.65
CA SER A 161 -1.36 -3.83 23.07
C SER A 161 -2.63 -3.96 23.91
N GLY A 162 -3.81 -3.97 23.28
CA GLY A 162 -5.10 -4.08 23.95
C GLY A 162 -5.71 -2.74 24.34
N GLU A 163 -5.10 -1.63 23.93
CA GLU A 163 -5.56 -0.26 24.14
C GLU A 163 -6.74 0.10 23.22
N ALA A 164 -6.86 -0.56 22.06
CA ALA A 164 -7.99 -0.42 21.14
C ALA A 164 -8.85 -1.70 21.03
N SER A 165 -10.15 -1.53 20.80
CA SER A 165 -11.05 -2.65 20.50
C SER A 165 -10.82 -3.18 19.09
N ARG A 166 -10.73 -4.50 18.95
CA ARG A 166 -10.60 -5.19 17.64
C ARG A 166 -11.96 -5.71 17.18
N PHE A 167 -12.20 -5.67 15.88
CA PHE A 167 -13.34 -6.36 15.25
C PHE A 167 -12.83 -7.61 14.52
N CYS A 168 -13.12 -8.79 15.06
CA CYS A 168 -12.77 -10.07 14.44
C CYS A 168 -14.03 -10.76 13.92
N GLY A 169 -14.13 -10.97 12.61
CA GLY A 169 -15.04 -11.97 12.03
C GLY A 169 -16.55 -11.75 12.23
N GLY A 170 -17.04 -10.50 12.21
CA GLY A 170 -18.48 -10.21 12.22
C GLY A 170 -19.20 -10.43 13.55
N VAL A 171 -18.48 -10.84 14.60
CA VAL A 171 -18.98 -10.88 15.99
C VAL A 171 -18.27 -9.76 16.75
N SER A 172 -19.05 -8.86 17.35
CA SER A 172 -18.55 -7.75 18.17
C SER A 172 -17.99 -8.27 19.50
N GLU A 173 -16.91 -9.03 19.46
CA GLU A 173 -16.11 -9.30 20.67
C GLU A 173 -15.23 -8.08 20.93
N VAL A 174 -15.63 -7.26 21.91
CA VAL A 174 -14.78 -6.20 22.46
C VAL A 174 -13.66 -6.84 23.28
N ARG A 175 -12.71 -7.50 22.60
CA ARG A 175 -11.63 -8.24 23.24
C ARG A 175 -10.43 -7.32 23.48
N ARG A 176 -10.38 -6.70 24.67
CA ARG A 176 -9.28 -5.84 25.15
C ARG A 176 -8.10 -6.64 25.75
N LYS A 177 -7.81 -7.83 25.22
CA LYS A 177 -6.65 -8.61 25.69
C LYS A 177 -5.50 -8.44 24.69
N PRO A 178 -4.26 -8.24 25.15
CA PRO A 178 -3.10 -8.16 24.26
C PRO A 178 -3.03 -9.38 23.32
N VAL A 179 -2.67 -9.19 22.03
CA VAL A 179 -2.50 -10.33 21.09
C VAL A 179 -1.38 -11.23 21.60
N ALA A 180 -0.30 -10.62 22.07
CA ALA A 180 0.93 -11.30 22.41
C ALA A 180 1.48 -10.81 23.75
N VAL A 181 2.42 -11.56 24.31
CA VAL A 181 3.16 -11.16 25.50
C VAL A 181 4.12 -10.00 25.15
N ALA A 182 4.50 -9.19 26.13
CA ALA A 182 5.23 -7.91 25.93
C ALA A 182 6.57 -7.99 25.17
N ASN A 183 7.09 -9.19 24.89
CA ASN A 183 8.38 -9.41 24.22
C ASN A 183 8.23 -10.00 22.81
N VAL A 184 7.00 -10.09 22.28
CA VAL A 184 6.74 -10.53 20.90
C VAL A 184 6.56 -9.31 20.03
N GLY A 185 7.27 -9.28 18.90
CA GLY A 185 7.15 -8.20 17.94
C GLY A 185 7.27 -8.70 16.51
N SER A 186 7.11 -7.80 15.56
CA SER A 186 7.34 -8.09 14.15
C SER A 186 7.80 -6.84 13.42
N THR A 187 8.61 -7.03 12.38
CA THR A 187 8.78 -6.00 11.35
C THR A 187 7.52 -5.89 10.51
N ALA A 188 7.38 -4.79 9.78
CA ALA A 188 6.37 -4.67 8.75
C ALA A 188 6.92 -3.86 7.59
N VAL A 189 7.02 -4.50 6.42
CA VAL A 189 7.24 -3.79 5.16
C VAL A 189 6.07 -4.04 4.23
N VAL A 190 5.46 -2.97 3.76
CA VAL A 190 4.24 -3.00 2.95
C VAL A 190 4.47 -2.22 1.65
N ALA A 191 4.11 -2.83 0.54
CA ALA A 191 4.09 -2.22 -0.78
C ALA A 191 2.65 -2.12 -1.28
N VAL A 192 2.21 -0.91 -1.56
CA VAL A 192 0.92 -0.60 -2.18
C VAL A 192 1.18 -0.22 -3.64
N VAL A 193 0.59 -0.98 -4.55
CA VAL A 193 0.85 -0.89 -5.99
C VAL A 193 -0.43 -0.56 -6.75
N CYS A 194 -0.35 0.38 -7.68
CA CYS A 194 -1.39 0.65 -8.67
C CYS A 194 -0.79 0.89 -10.06
N SER A 195 -1.61 1.32 -11.01
CA SER A 195 -1.17 1.57 -12.38
C SER A 195 -0.12 2.67 -12.51
N SER A 196 -0.09 3.63 -11.57
CA SER A 196 0.77 4.82 -11.65
C SER A 196 1.86 4.88 -10.57
N HIS A 197 1.66 4.24 -9.41
CA HIS A 197 2.55 4.39 -8.26
C HIS A 197 2.86 3.08 -7.55
N VAL A 198 4.03 3.09 -6.90
CA VAL A 198 4.39 2.12 -5.85
C VAL A 198 4.69 2.91 -4.59
N ILE A 199 3.91 2.67 -3.54
CA ILE A 199 4.03 3.33 -2.25
C ILE A 199 4.55 2.31 -1.26
N ILE A 200 5.67 2.60 -0.62
CA ILE A 200 6.31 1.71 0.34
C ILE A 200 6.22 2.31 1.73
N ALA A 201 5.82 1.50 2.70
CA ALA A 201 5.92 1.81 4.12
C ALA A 201 6.74 0.73 4.81
N ASN A 202 7.82 1.13 5.48
CA ASN A 202 8.70 0.22 6.19
C ASN A 202 8.78 0.55 7.68
N CYS A 203 8.73 -0.49 8.51
CA CYS A 203 9.17 -0.45 9.88
C CYS A 203 9.94 -1.73 10.23
N GLY A 204 11.23 -1.57 10.51
CA GLY A 204 12.13 -2.67 10.89
C GLY A 204 13.26 -2.82 9.87
N ASP A 205 13.86 -4.00 9.84
CA ASP A 205 15.01 -4.32 8.98
C ASP A 205 14.67 -5.25 7.80
N SER A 206 13.38 -5.49 7.57
CA SER A 206 12.88 -6.01 6.29
C SER A 206 13.00 -4.95 5.18
N ARG A 207 12.97 -5.37 3.91
CA ARG A 207 13.31 -4.48 2.79
C ARG A 207 12.53 -4.74 1.51
N VAL A 208 12.22 -3.66 0.79
CA VAL A 208 11.73 -3.69 -0.60
C VAL A 208 12.79 -3.15 -1.56
N VAL A 209 12.98 -3.85 -2.67
CA VAL A 209 13.88 -3.47 -3.76
C VAL A 209 13.13 -3.53 -5.08
N LEU A 210 13.16 -2.45 -5.85
CA LEU A 210 12.62 -2.37 -7.20
C LEU A 210 13.72 -2.64 -8.22
N CYS A 211 13.45 -3.48 -9.21
CA CYS A 211 14.32 -3.60 -10.38
C CYS A 211 13.83 -2.67 -11.49
N ARG A 212 14.63 -1.68 -11.88
CA ARG A 212 14.34 -0.77 -13.00
C ARG A 212 15.54 -0.76 -13.94
N GLY A 213 15.32 -1.05 -15.22
CA GLY A 213 16.41 -1.06 -16.20
C GLY A 213 17.51 -2.09 -15.93
N LYS A 214 17.17 -3.22 -15.27
CA LYS A 214 18.12 -4.24 -14.77
C LYS A 214 18.97 -3.79 -13.58
N GLU A 215 18.68 -2.64 -12.99
CA GLU A 215 19.39 -2.14 -11.80
C GLU A 215 18.51 -2.25 -10.55
N PRO A 216 19.10 -2.62 -9.39
CA PRO A 216 18.39 -2.64 -8.12
C PRO A 216 18.28 -1.22 -7.54
N MET A 217 17.07 -0.82 -7.19
CA MET A 217 16.75 0.41 -6.49
C MET A 217 16.14 0.06 -5.13
N VAL A 218 16.85 0.36 -4.05
CA VAL A 218 16.33 0.14 -2.69
C VAL A 218 15.23 1.16 -2.41
N LEU A 219 14.04 0.68 -2.04
CA LEU A 219 12.87 1.54 -1.80
C LEU A 219 12.54 1.73 -0.31
N SER A 220 13.32 1.13 0.60
CA SER A 220 13.14 1.26 2.04
C SER A 220 14.49 1.24 2.77
N MET A 221 14.62 2.01 3.85
CA MET A 221 15.81 1.98 4.70
C MET A 221 15.61 1.09 5.92
N ASP A 222 16.59 0.25 6.25
CA ASP A 222 16.51 -0.64 7.41
C ASP A 222 16.61 0.18 8.70
N HIS A 223 15.67 -0.01 9.63
CA HIS A 223 15.70 0.59 10.95
C HIS A 223 16.65 -0.17 11.89
N LYS A 224 17.94 -0.13 11.57
CA LYS A 224 18.98 -0.68 12.45
C LYS A 224 19.32 0.34 13.52
N MET A 225 19.15 -0.04 14.79
CA MET A 225 19.74 0.67 15.93
C MET A 225 21.27 0.53 15.88
N SER A 226 21.94 1.24 14.98
CA SER A 226 23.40 1.29 14.94
C SER A 226 23.91 2.42 15.83
N ALA A 227 24.84 2.08 16.73
CA ALA A 227 25.48 2.98 17.69
C ALA A 227 26.46 4.01 17.08
N ARG A 228 26.30 4.38 15.80
CA ARG A 228 27.05 5.47 15.16
C ARG A 228 26.10 6.30 14.31
N GLY A 229 25.73 7.44 14.86
CA GLY A 229 24.73 8.33 14.29
C GLY A 229 25.02 8.77 12.87
N LEU A 230 24.05 8.52 12.00
CA LEU A 230 23.50 9.57 11.16
C LEU A 230 22.04 9.72 11.61
N ARG A 231 21.75 10.88 12.17
CA ARG A 231 20.41 11.27 12.61
C ARG A 231 19.58 11.59 11.36
N PRO A 232 18.34 11.11 11.29
CA PRO A 232 17.21 12.00 11.09
C PRO A 232 16.82 12.51 12.48
N GLN A 233 17.03 13.80 12.74
CA GLN A 233 16.15 14.50 13.68
C GLN A 233 14.92 14.87 12.82
N GLU A 234 13.67 14.67 13.23
CA GLU A 234 13.06 15.00 14.52
C GLU A 234 11.93 14.03 14.91
N GLY A 235 11.66 13.92 16.21
CA GLY A 235 10.36 13.48 16.73
C GLY A 235 10.39 12.19 17.57
N ARG A 236 10.23 12.34 18.89
CA ARG A 236 10.23 11.27 19.90
C ARG A 236 8.96 10.40 19.84
N SER A 237 9.13 9.09 20.00
CA SER A 237 8.34 8.28 20.95
C SER A 237 9.15 7.05 21.38
N SER A 238 9.40 6.94 22.68
CA SER A 238 9.83 5.70 23.34
C SER A 238 8.63 4.73 23.32
N THR A 239 8.79 3.59 22.63
CA THR A 239 7.74 2.78 21.98
C THR A 239 7.24 3.46 20.70
N GLY A 240 8.04 3.38 19.63
CA GLY A 240 7.79 4.15 18.42
C GLY A 240 8.23 3.40 17.18
N MET A 241 7.26 2.89 16.44
CA MET A 241 7.39 2.49 15.05
C MET A 241 7.86 3.72 14.26
N VAL A 242 9.13 3.76 13.82
CA VAL A 242 9.57 4.76 12.84
C VAL A 242 9.00 4.31 11.50
N ILE A 243 8.35 5.21 10.78
CA ILE A 243 7.74 4.94 9.48
C ILE A 243 8.42 5.86 8.48
N GLU A 244 9.13 5.27 7.53
CA GLU A 244 9.45 5.94 6.27
C GLU A 244 8.40 5.52 5.26
N SER A 245 7.59 6.48 4.78
CA SER A 245 6.78 6.27 3.58
C SER A 245 7.45 6.95 2.39
N LEU A 246 7.64 6.18 1.31
CA LEU A 246 8.22 6.67 0.07
C LEU A 246 7.23 6.40 -1.05
N VAL A 247 6.75 7.48 -1.67
CA VAL A 247 5.91 7.43 -2.87
C VAL A 247 6.81 7.45 -4.10
N TYR A 248 6.88 6.35 -4.84
CA TYR A 248 7.60 6.30 -6.11
C TYR A 248 6.64 6.48 -7.29
N LEU A 249 6.85 7.55 -8.06
CA LEU A 249 6.17 7.80 -9.34
C LEU A 249 6.73 6.85 -10.42
N LEU A 250 5.87 6.03 -11.04
CA LEU A 250 6.20 5.32 -12.27
C LEU A 250 5.70 6.15 -13.46
N CYS A 251 6.48 7.13 -13.90
CA CYS A 251 6.26 7.77 -15.20
C CYS A 251 7.09 7.05 -16.28
N HIS A 252 6.43 6.64 -17.36
CA HIS A 252 6.96 5.78 -18.43
C HIS A 252 8.13 6.39 -19.22
N GLY A 253 9.06 5.51 -19.62
CA GLY A 253 9.57 5.40 -20.98
C GLY A 253 10.35 6.59 -21.55
N GLN A 254 11.68 6.57 -21.38
CA GLN A 254 12.55 7.03 -22.45
C GLN A 254 12.92 5.84 -23.34
N SER A 255 12.33 5.88 -24.54
CA SER A 255 12.82 5.24 -25.74
C SER A 255 14.32 5.42 -25.88
N GLY A 256 15.02 4.36 -26.29
CA GLY A 256 16.43 4.45 -26.65
C GLY A 256 16.71 5.59 -27.63
N THR A 257 17.85 6.22 -27.43
CA THR A 257 18.69 6.70 -28.52
C THR A 257 20.08 6.16 -28.26
N ASP A 258 20.52 5.37 -29.23
CA ASP A 258 21.87 4.86 -29.42
C ASP A 258 22.94 5.94 -29.20
N MET A 259 24.09 5.53 -28.66
CA MET A 259 25.40 6.05 -29.06
C MET A 259 26.09 4.99 -29.92
#